data_AF-A0A8T7B1S4-F1
#
_entry.id   AF-A0A8T7B1S4-F1
#
_cell.length_a   1.000
_cell.length_b   1.000
_cell.length_c   1.000
_cell.angle_alpha   90.00
_cell.angle_beta   90.00
_cell.angle_gamma   90.00
#
_symmetry.space_group_name_H-M   'P 1'
#
loop_
_entity.id
_entity.type
_entity.pdbx_description
1 polymer ?
#
loop_
_entity_poly.entity_id
_entity_poly.type
_entity_poly.pdbx_seq_one_letter_code
_entity_poly.pdbx_strand_id
1 'polypeptide(L)'
;EHYGLERRRVGQGRYERTTHLHSWNSDYLLTNLLLFQLQRHSDHHENPTREYQLLRHFDDSPQLPAGYATMMILALFPPLWRHVMHPRLDAFYA
;
A
#
# COMPACT_ATOMS: atom_id res chain seq x y z
N GLU A 1 5.28 -0.99 -1.27
CA GLU A 1 3.88 -0.76 -1.66
C GLU A 1 3.07 -2.03 -1.77
N HIS A 2 3.56 -3.15 -2.32
CA HIS A 2 2.76 -4.38 -2.45
C HIS A 2 3.23 -5.55 -1.55
N TYR A 3 4.02 -5.27 -0.50
CA TYR A 3 4.69 -6.31 0.28
C TYR A 3 3.68 -7.28 0.92
N GLY A 4 3.76 -8.56 0.54
CA GLY A 4 2.93 -9.65 1.08
C GLY A 4 1.45 -9.62 0.67
N LEU A 5 1.00 -8.57 -0.03
CA LEU A 5 -0.38 -8.45 -0.49
C LEU A 5 -0.59 -9.30 -1.73
N GLU A 6 -1.64 -10.12 -1.73
CA GLU A 6 -1.93 -11.11 -2.75
C GLU A 6 -3.31 -10.89 -3.34
N ARG A 7 -3.45 -11.24 -4.63
CA ARG A 7 -4.74 -11.27 -5.30
C ARG A 7 -5.30 -12.68 -5.20
N ARG A 8 -6.58 -12.82 -4.90
CA ARG A 8 -7.24 -14.13 -4.92
C ARG A 8 -7.40 -14.65 -6.34
N ARG A 9 -7.26 -15.95 -6.49
CA ARG A 9 -7.50 -16.66 -7.75
C ARG A 9 -9.01 -16.91 -7.93
N VAL A 10 -9.56 -16.47 -9.04
CA VAL A 10 -11.02 -16.51 -9.32
C VAL A 10 -11.39 -17.53 -10.41
N GLY A 11 -10.42 -18.25 -10.97
CA GLY A 11 -10.64 -19.28 -11.99
C GLY A 11 -9.37 -19.62 -12.78
N GLN A 12 -9.50 -20.43 -13.84
CA GLN A 12 -8.45 -20.91 -14.76
C GLN A 12 -7.30 -19.90 -15.01
N GLY A 13 -6.30 -19.88 -14.11
CA GLY A 13 -5.16 -18.96 -14.19
C GLY A 13 -5.47 -17.47 -14.03
N ARG A 14 -6.70 -17.09 -13.65
CA ARG A 14 -7.13 -15.69 -13.51
C ARG A 14 -7.21 -15.27 -12.05
N TYR A 15 -6.78 -14.05 -11.79
CA TYR A 15 -6.82 -13.39 -10.48
C TYR A 15 -7.87 -12.28 -10.46
N GLU A 16 -8.42 -11.97 -9.29
CA GLU A 16 -9.35 -10.86 -9.08
C GLU A 16 -8.73 -9.53 -9.51
N ARG A 17 -9.52 -8.51 -9.88
CA ARG A 17 -8.97 -7.22 -10.34
C ARG A 17 -8.13 -6.56 -9.22
N THR A 18 -7.06 -5.85 -9.60
CA THR A 18 -6.32 -4.98 -8.68
C THR A 18 -7.22 -3.86 -8.16
N THR A 19 -7.18 -3.65 -6.85
CA THR A 19 -7.93 -2.63 -6.10
C THR A 19 -7.02 -1.96 -5.10
N HIS A 20 -7.48 -0.89 -4.44
CA HIS A 20 -6.77 -0.19 -3.37
C HIS A 20 -6.28 -1.13 -2.24
N LEU A 21 -6.95 -2.26 -2.01
CA LEU A 21 -6.57 -3.29 -1.02
C LEU A 21 -5.25 -4.01 -1.35
N HIS A 22 -4.79 -3.93 -2.59
CA HIS A 22 -3.57 -4.62 -3.04
C HIS A 22 -2.33 -3.74 -2.94
N SER A 23 -2.39 -2.67 -2.15
CA SER A 23 -1.29 -1.72 -1.94
C SER A 23 -1.34 -1.13 -0.53
N TRP A 24 -0.17 -0.98 0.07
CA TRP A 24 0.03 -0.29 1.34
C TRP A 24 0.03 1.23 1.11
N ASN A 25 -0.78 1.94 1.91
CA ASN A 25 -1.00 3.37 1.91
C ASN A 25 -0.33 4.03 3.15
N SER A 26 -0.24 5.36 3.22
CA SER A 26 0.35 6.10 4.34
C SER A 26 -0.16 7.55 4.40
N ASP A 27 -0.92 7.94 5.43
CA ASP A 27 -1.48 9.30 5.57
C ASP A 27 -0.59 10.31 6.35
N TYR A 28 0.74 10.15 6.29
CA TYR A 28 1.67 11.05 6.98
C TYR A 28 1.91 12.36 6.21
N LEU A 29 1.22 13.43 6.60
CA LEU A 29 1.21 14.76 5.97
C LEU A 29 2.58 15.24 5.45
N LEU A 30 3.61 15.25 6.30
CA LEU A 30 4.93 15.78 5.92
C LEU A 30 5.57 14.96 4.79
N THR A 31 5.56 13.63 4.91
CA THR A 31 6.11 12.77 3.86
C THR A 31 5.27 12.83 2.60
N ASN A 32 3.97 13.03 2.72
CA ASN A 32 3.09 13.15 1.57
C ASN A 32 3.28 14.47 0.83
N LEU A 33 3.50 15.59 1.52
CA LEU A 33 3.85 16.83 0.85
C LEU A 33 5.20 16.70 0.11
N LEU A 34 6.19 16.08 0.76
CA LEU A 34 7.53 15.90 0.19
C LEU A 34 7.55 14.92 -1.00
N LEU A 35 6.68 13.90 -0.97
CA LEU A 35 6.59 12.86 -2.01
C LEU A 35 5.41 13.05 -2.95
N PHE A 36 4.85 14.27 -3.03
CA PHE A 36 3.73 14.59 -3.92
C PHE A 36 2.56 13.59 -3.79
N GLN A 37 2.03 13.50 -2.57
CA GLN A 37 0.89 12.69 -2.17
C GLN A 37 0.95 11.24 -2.66
N LEU A 38 2.12 10.62 -2.55
CA LEU A 38 2.35 9.21 -2.89
C LEU A 38 1.34 8.25 -2.21
N GLN A 39 0.77 8.60 -1.07
CA GLN A 39 -0.37 7.88 -0.46
C GLN A 39 -1.57 7.61 -1.37
N ARG A 40 -1.89 8.51 -2.31
CA ARG A 40 -3.04 8.34 -3.21
C ARG A 40 -2.78 7.28 -4.29
N HIS A 41 -1.62 6.63 -4.22
CA HIS A 41 -1.17 5.62 -5.16
C HIS A 41 -1.99 4.33 -5.09
N SER A 42 -2.67 4.02 -3.98
CA SER A 42 -3.63 2.91 -3.94
C SER A 42 -4.77 3.09 -4.95
N ASP A 43 -5.31 4.30 -5.06
CA ASP A 43 -6.32 4.62 -6.07
C ASP A 43 -5.73 4.68 -7.48
N HIS A 44 -4.48 5.14 -7.62
CA HIS A 44 -3.78 5.12 -8.90
C HIS A 44 -3.56 3.69 -9.41
N HIS A 45 -3.21 2.74 -8.54
CA HIS A 45 -3.06 1.32 -8.89
C HIS A 45 -4.39 0.67 -9.30
N GLU A 46 -5.51 1.14 -8.74
CA GLU A 46 -6.85 0.67 -9.13
C GLU A 46 -7.37 1.36 -10.41
N ASN A 47 -7.07 2.65 -10.56
CA ASN A 47 -7.57 3.57 -11.58
C ASN A 47 -6.41 4.42 -12.18
N PRO A 48 -5.50 3.80 -12.96
CA PRO A 48 -4.27 4.47 -13.41
C PRO A 48 -4.50 5.63 -14.37
N THR A 49 -5.69 5.68 -15.00
CA THR A 49 -6.09 6.76 -15.92
C THR A 49 -6.72 7.95 -15.20
N ARG A 50 -6.95 7.88 -13.88
CA ARG A 50 -7.49 9.00 -13.12
C ARG A 50 -6.44 10.09 -12.97
N GLU A 51 -6.83 11.32 -13.23
CA GLU A 51 -5.98 12.49 -13.04
C GLU A 51 -5.50 12.61 -11.58
N TYR A 52 -4.25 13.01 -11.42
CA TYR A 52 -3.57 13.03 -10.12
C TYR A 52 -4.34 13.81 -9.04
N GLN A 53 -4.92 14.96 -9.38
CA GLN A 53 -5.65 15.83 -8.46
C GLN A 53 -6.92 15.16 -7.91
N LEU A 54 -7.49 14.23 -8.69
CA LEU A 54 -8.72 13.52 -8.39
C LEU A 54 -8.48 12.18 -7.67
N LEU A 55 -7.23 11.77 -7.48
CA LEU A 55 -6.93 10.53 -6.78
C LEU A 55 -7.49 10.58 -5.35
N ARG A 56 -8.07 9.46 -4.91
CA ARG A 56 -8.79 9.33 -3.64
C ARG A 56 -7.92 8.64 -2.58
N HIS A 57 -8.24 8.92 -1.33
CA HIS A 57 -7.78 8.14 -0.18
C HIS A 57 -8.89 7.12 0.19
N PHE A 58 -8.48 5.94 0.64
CA PHE A 58 -9.36 4.85 1.03
C PHE A 58 -8.96 4.38 2.43
N ASP A 59 -9.84 4.58 3.42
CA ASP A 59 -9.55 4.27 4.82
C ASP A 59 -9.38 2.75 5.05
N ASP A 60 -9.99 1.93 4.20
CA ASP A 60 -9.92 0.47 4.21
C ASP A 60 -8.70 -0.10 3.48
N SER A 61 -7.89 0.74 2.81
CA SER A 61 -6.60 0.29 2.27
C SER A 61 -5.63 -0.09 3.41
N PRO A 62 -4.79 -1.13 3.23
CA PRO A 62 -3.74 -1.48 4.19
C PRO A 62 -2.85 -0.27 4.48
N GLN A 63 -2.61 0.07 5.75
CA GLN A 63 -1.82 1.25 6.13
C GLN A 63 -0.42 0.89 6.62
N LEU A 64 0.59 1.61 6.14
CA LEU A 64 1.94 1.58 6.68
C LEU A 64 1.96 2.21 8.08
N PRO A 65 2.81 1.69 8.99
CA PRO A 65 2.92 2.24 10.34
C PRO A 65 3.64 3.58 10.43
N ALA A 66 4.31 4.01 9.38
CA ALA A 66 5.04 5.27 9.32
C ALA A 66 5.01 5.81 7.89
N GLY A 67 5.45 7.06 7.72
CA GLY A 67 5.56 7.68 6.41
C GLY A 67 6.55 6.94 5.50
N TYR A 68 6.36 7.09 4.19
CA TYR A 68 7.18 6.44 3.17
C TYR A 68 8.68 6.58 3.36
N ALA A 69 9.18 7.76 3.74
CA ALA A 69 10.61 7.97 3.98
C ALA A 69 11.16 7.04 5.08
N THR A 70 10.44 6.93 6.21
CA THR A 70 10.79 6.01 7.30
C THR A 70 10.72 4.56 6.83
N MET A 71 9.66 4.20 6.10
CA MET A 71 9.49 2.82 5.62
C MET A 71 10.52 2.42 4.57
N MET A 72 10.98 3.36 3.72
CA MET A 72 12.07 3.13 2.77
C MET A 72 13.37 2.79 3.49
N ILE A 73 13.72 3.54 4.54
CA ILE A 73 14.91 3.26 5.35
C ILE A 73 14.77 1.90 6.04
N LEU A 74 13.60 1.61 6.62
CA LEU A 74 13.32 0.33 7.28
C LEU A 74 13.44 -0.87 6.33
N ALA A 75 13.01 -0.71 5.07
CA ALA A 75 13.08 -1.75 4.05
C ALA A 75 14.51 -2.18 3.71
N LEU A 76 15.52 -1.34 3.99
CA LEU A 76 16.93 -1.68 3.83
C LEU A 76 17.43 -2.70 4.87
N PHE A 77 16.65 -2.97 5.93
CA PHE A 77 16.98 -3.90 7.01
C PHE A 77 15.92 -5.01 7.13
N PRO A 78 16.04 -6.11 6.36
CA PRO A 78 15.00 -7.14 6.26
C PRO A 78 14.52 -7.76 7.59
N PRO A 79 15.36 -7.98 8.62
CA PRO A 79 14.88 -8.46 9.91
C PRO A 79 13.92 -7.48 10.59
N LEU A 80 14.26 -6.17 10.59
CA LEU A 80 13.40 -5.14 11.16
C LEU A 80 12.14 -4.93 10.33
N TRP A 81 12.26 -4.92 9.00
CA TRP A 81 11.10 -4.85 8.10
C TRP A 81 10.09 -5.96 8.39
N ARG A 82 10.55 -7.22 8.47
CA ARG A 82 9.67 -8.37 8.77
C ARG A 82 9.02 -8.26 10.15
N HIS A 83 9.78 -7.85 11.16
CA HIS A 83 9.24 -7.64 12.51
C HIS A 83 8.10 -6.61 12.54
N VAL A 84 8.18 -5.57 11.71
CA VAL A 84 7.15 -4.52 11.63
C VAL A 84 5.99 -4.91 10.72
N MET A 85 6.25 -5.54 9.57
CA MET A 85 5.26 -5.76 8.53
C MET A 85 4.50 -7.08 8.65
N HIS A 86 5.11 -8.15 9.16
CA HIS A 86 4.44 -9.46 9.28
C HIS A 86 3.19 -9.42 10.16
N PRO A 87 3.22 -8.84 11.38
CA PRO A 87 2.01 -8.78 12.21
C PRO A 87 0.85 -8.02 11.57
N ARG A 88 1.16 -7.03 10.71
CA ARG A 88 0.17 -6.24 9.97
C ARG A 88 -0.42 -7.00 8.80
N LEU A 89 0.43 -7.77 8.12
CA LEU A 89 -0.02 -8.65 7.05
C LEU A 89 -0.94 -9.74 7.60
N ASP A 90 -0.55 -10.34 8.73
CA ASP A 90 -1.36 -11.35 9.41
C ASP A 90 -2.71 -10.75 9.85
N ALA A 91 -2.71 -9.55 10.43
CA ALA A 91 -3.94 -8.85 10.81
C ALA A 91 -4.83 -8.45 9.62
N PHE A 92 -4.26 -8.25 8.44
CA PHE A 92 -5.03 -7.92 7.23
C PHE A 92 -5.76 -9.15 6.65
N TYR A 93 -5.20 -10.35 6.83
CA TYR A 93 -5.79 -11.60 6.35
C TYR A 93 -6.57 -12.40 7.41
N ALA A 94 -6.51 -11.98 8.67
CA ALA A 94 -7.28 -12.56 9.78
C ALA A 94 -8.78 -12.25 9.65
#